data_AF-A0A9D5EKB8-F1
#
_entry.id   AF-A0A9D5EKB8-F1
#
_cell.length_a   1.000
_cell.length_b   1.000
_cell.length_c   1.000
_cell.angle_alpha   90.00
_cell.angle_beta   90.00
_cell.angle_gamma   90.00
#
_symmetry.space_group_name_H-M   'P 1'
#
loop_
_entity.id
_entity.type
_entity.pdbx_description
1 polymer ?
#
loop_
_entity_poly.entity_id
_entity_poly.type
_entity_poly.pdbx_seq_one_letter_code
_entity_poly.pdbx_strand_id
1 'polypeptide(L)' 'MRVALFMLVVCGTVDLIACAALLAFVWLEHSRMHREAATNGEAIPSAARQFGCFIAFGLVGFVLLYCAAWLLLSE' A
#
# COMPACT_ATOMS: atom_id res chain seq x y z
N MET A 1 -8.72 -11.64 24.74
CA MET A 1 -8.75 -11.65 23.26
C MET A 1 -8.88 -10.26 22.65
N ARG A 2 -9.78 -9.38 23.14
CA ARG A 2 -10.01 -8.04 22.57
C ARG A 2 -8.76 -7.15 22.43
N VAL A 3 -7.87 -7.15 23.42
CA VAL A 3 -6.60 -6.38 23.38
C VAL A 3 -5.64 -6.86 22.30
N ALA A 4 -5.57 -8.17 22.05
CA ALA A 4 -4.71 -8.74 21.02
C ALA A 4 -5.20 -8.39 19.60
N LEU A 5 -6.53 -8.41 19.39
CA LEU A 5 -7.15 -7.95 18.14
C LEU A 5 -6.92 -6.47 17.90
N PHE A 6 -7.07 -5.64 18.94
CA PHE A 6 -6.79 -4.22 18.84
C PHE A 6 -5.34 -3.94 18.46
N MET A 7 -4.38 -4.62 19.11
CA MET A 7 -2.97 -4.53 18.76
C MET A 7 -2.68 -4.97 17.32
N LEU A 8 -3.32 -6.06 16.84
CA LEU A 8 -3.17 -6.50 15.44
C LEU A 8 -3.67 -5.45 14.45
N VAL A 9 -4.80 -4.80 14.73
CA VAL A 9 -5.33 -3.73 13.87
C VAL A 9 -4.38 -2.52 13.86
N VAL A 10 -3.85 -2.13 15.02
CA VAL A 10 -2.89 -1.02 15.13
C VAL A 10 -1.56 -1.34 14.43
N CYS A 11 -1.03 -2.56 14.57
CA CYS A 11 0.15 -2.98 13.82
C CYS A 11 -0.12 -2.96 12.31
N GLY A 12 -1.28 -3.50 11.88
CA GLY A 12 -1.67 -3.52 10.48
C GLY A 12 -1.82 -2.13 9.87
N THR A 13 -2.34 -1.14 10.61
CA THR A 13 -2.41 0.25 10.11
C THR A 13 -1.03 0.87 9.97
N VAL A 14 -0.13 0.65 10.93
CA VAL A 14 1.25 1.15 10.86
C VAL A 14 1.98 0.55 9.66
N ASP A 15 1.84 -0.76 9.45
CA ASP A 15 2.45 -1.46 8.31
C ASP A 15 1.91 -0.94 6.97
N LEU A 16 0.59 -0.67 6.87
CA LEU A 16 0.02 -0.05 5.67
C LEU A 16 0.53 1.35 5.41
N ILE A 17 0.67 2.17 6.45
CA ILE A 17 1.23 3.51 6.32
C ILE A 17 2.69 3.42 5.83
N ALA A 18 3.48 2.50 6.39
CA ALA A 18 4.85 2.27 5.95
C ALA A 18 4.91 1.78 4.49
N CYS A 19 4.07 0.82 4.10
CA CYS A 19 3.96 0.36 2.73
C CYS A 19 3.54 1.47 1.76
N ALA A 20 2.55 2.29 2.13
CA ALA A 20 2.08 3.42 1.34
C ALA A 20 3.18 4.48 1.16
N ALA A 21 3.95 4.77 2.22
CA ALA A 21 5.09 5.69 2.16
C ALA A 21 6.19 5.17 1.23
N LEU A 22 6.54 3.88 1.31
CA LEU A 22 7.50 3.25 0.41
C LEU A 22 7.02 3.29 -1.04
N LEU A 23 5.74 2.99 -1.28
CA LEU A 23 5.13 3.07 -2.61
C LEU A 23 5.14 4.49 -3.17
N ALA A 24 4.82 5.50 -2.34
CA ALA A 24 4.88 6.90 -2.73
C ALA A 24 6.31 7.31 -3.08
N PHE A 25 7.30 6.88 -2.30
CA PHE A 25 8.71 7.14 -2.59
C PHE A 25 9.14 6.53 -3.92
N VAL A 26 8.83 5.24 -4.15
CA VAL A 26 9.13 4.56 -5.40
C VAL A 26 8.40 5.22 -6.59
N TRP A 27 7.17 5.67 -6.39
CA TRP A 27 6.41 6.40 -7.42
C TRP A 27 7.08 7.73 -7.80
N LEU A 28 7.58 8.48 -6.82
CA LEU A 28 8.29 9.73 -7.06
C LEU A 28 9.58 9.48 -7.85
N GLU A 29 10.37 8.48 -7.46
CA GLU A 29 11.59 8.10 -8.20
C GLU A 29 11.26 7.61 -9.62
N HIS A 30 10.25 6.76 -9.78
CA HIS A 30 9.80 6.31 -11.09
C HIS A 30 9.34 7.49 -11.98
N SER A 31 8.61 8.45 -11.41
CA SER A 31 8.17 9.66 -12.11
C SER A 31 9.34 10.55 -12.51
N ARG A 32 10.37 10.62 -11.65
CA ARG A 32 11.60 11.35 -11.92
C ARG A 32 12.38 10.70 -13.07
N MET A 33 12.61 9.39 -13.03
CA MET A 33 13.28 8.65 -14.10
C MET A 33 12.55 8.79 -15.44
N HIS A 34 11.22 8.75 -15.44
CA HIS A 34 10.44 8.98 -16.66
C HIS A 34 10.62 10.38 -17.24
N ARG A 35 10.74 11.42 -16.39
CA ARG A 35 11.01 12.79 -16.85
C ARG A 35 12.41 12.89 -17.44
N GLU A 36 13.42 12.28 -16.81
CA GLU A 36 14.80 12.26 -17.29
C GLU A 36 14.93 11.45 -18.60
N ALA A 37 14.22 10.33 -18.73
CA ALA A 37 14.20 9.54 -19.97
C ALA A 37 13.47 10.25 -21.11
N ALA A 38 12.37 10.95 -20.83
CA ALA A 38 11.67 11.76 -21.82
C ALA A 38 12.56 12.88 -22.39
N THR A 39 13.44 13.47 -21.57
CA THR A 39 14.43 14.45 -22.06
C THR A 39 15.55 13.84 -22.89
N ASN A 40 15.83 12.54 -22.71
CA ASN A 40 16.81 11.78 -23.49
C ASN A 40 16.21 11.07 -24.72
N GLY A 41 14.89 11.17 -24.93
CA GLY A 41 14.19 10.51 -26.03
C GLY A 41 13.96 9.01 -25.85
N GLU A 42 14.15 8.47 -24.63
CA GLU A 42 13.98 7.05 -24.33
C GLU A 42 12.58 6.77 -23.76
N ALA A 43 11.95 5.71 -24.25
CA ALA A 43 10.63 5.26 -23.76
C ALA A 43 10.79 4.18 -22.69
N ILE A 44 10.61 4.55 -21.42
CA ILE A 44 10.55 3.59 -20.31
C ILE A 44 9.13 3.00 -20.22
N PRO A 45 8.96 1.68 -20.04
CA PRO A 45 7.65 1.07 -19.81
C PRO A 45 7.11 1.46 -18.43
N SER A 46 5.88 2.00 -18.35
CA SER A 46 5.32 2.46 -17.07
C SER A 46 4.95 1.28 -16.16
N ALA A 47 5.54 1.22 -14.96
CA ALA A 47 5.15 0.24 -13.93
C ALA A 47 3.90 0.68 -13.12
N ALA A 48 3.25 1.79 -13.51
CA ALA A 48 2.15 2.40 -12.76
C ALA A 48 1.00 1.44 -12.42
N ARG A 49 0.66 0.53 -13.34
CA ARG A 49 -0.40 -0.47 -13.14
C ARG A 49 -0.04 -1.51 -12.07
N GLN A 50 1.23 -1.90 -11.97
CA GLN A 50 1.68 -2.85 -10.94
C GLN A 50 1.57 -2.21 -9.55
N PHE A 51 1.98 -0.95 -9.41
CA PHE A 51 1.83 -0.20 -8.16
C PHE A 51 0.37 -0.05 -7.74
N GLY A 52 -0.51 0.27 -8.70
CA GLY A 52 -1.96 0.33 -8.44
C GLY A 52 -2.53 -0.99 -7.94
N CYS A 53 -2.12 -2.13 -8.50
CA CYS A 53 -2.53 -3.44 -8.02
C CYS A 53 -2.04 -3.73 -6.60
N PHE A 54 -0.77 -3.42 -6.28
CA PHE A 54 -0.25 -3.62 -4.91
C PHE A 54 -1.03 -2.83 -3.86
N ILE A 55 -1.36 -1.57 -4.16
CA ILE A 55 -2.17 -0.72 -3.28
C ILE A 55 -3.57 -1.34 -3.08
N ALA A 56 -4.21 -1.76 -4.18
CA ALA A 56 -5.54 -2.35 -4.12
C ALA A 56 -5.57 -3.63 -3.27
N PHE A 57 -4.59 -4.53 -3.43
CA PHE A 57 -4.48 -5.74 -2.62
C PHE A 57 -4.24 -5.44 -1.14
N GLY A 58 -3.36 -4.47 -0.84
CA GLY A 58 -3.11 -4.03 0.53
C GLY A 58 -4.37 -3.49 1.22
N LEU A 59 -5.13 -2.65 0.52
CA LEU A 59 -6.39 -2.08 1.02
C LEU A 59 -7.45 -3.17 1.24
N VAL A 60 -7.65 -4.08 0.28
CA VAL A 60 -8.62 -5.17 0.42
C VAL A 60 -8.26 -6.08 1.60
N GLY A 61 -6.98 -6.45 1.73
CA GLY A 61 -6.52 -7.25 2.86
C GLY A 61 -6.77 -6.57 4.21
N PHE A 62 -6.55 -5.25 4.28
CA PHE A 62 -6.81 -4.49 5.50
C PHE A 62 -8.29 -4.41 5.87
N VAL A 63 -9.15 -4.14 4.89
CA VAL A 63 -10.60 -4.08 5.10
C VAL A 63 -11.11 -5.43 5.62
N LEU A 64 -10.63 -6.54 5.05
CA LEU A 64 -10.98 -7.88 5.52
C LEU A 64 -10.53 -8.12 6.97
N LEU A 65 -9.29 -7.74 7.32
CA LEU A 65 -8.78 -7.85 8.69
C LEU A 65 -9.58 -6.99 9.67
N TYR A 66 -9.94 -5.78 9.28
CA TYR A 66 -10.76 -4.88 10.09
C TYR A 66 -12.18 -5.43 10.31
N CYS A 67 -12.83 -5.93 9.26
CA CYS A 67 -14.13 -6.57 9.35
C CYS A 67 -14.10 -7.83 10.24
N ALA A 68 -13.06 -8.66 10.10
CA ALA A 68 -12.89 -9.85 10.93
C ALA A 68 -12.69 -9.47 12.41
N ALA A 69 -11.87 -8.44 12.69
CA ALA A 69 -11.69 -7.93 14.04
C ALA A 69 -12.99 -7.37 14.63
N TRP A 70 -13.80 -6.66 13.82
CA TRP A 70 -15.09 -6.13 14.25
C TRP A 70 -16.07 -7.25 14.63
N LEU A 71 -16.22 -8.27 13.78
CA LEU A 71 -17.09 -9.42 14.04
C LEU A 71 -16.70 -10.13 15.35
N LEU A 72 -15.41 -10.42 15.54
CA LEU A 72 -14.88 -11.04 16.76
C LEU A 72 -15.01 -10.18 18.02
N LEU A 73 -15.14 -8.85 17.87
CA LEU A 73 -15.36 -7.92 18.98
C LEU A 73 -16.84 -7.75 19.33
N SER A 74 -17.74 -8.00 18.37
CA SER A 74 -19.19 -7.92 18.56
C SER A 74 -19.81 -9.20 19.15
N GLU A 75 -19.11 -10.32 19.08
CA GLU A 75 -19.39 -11.55 19.83
C GLU A 75 -18.85 -11.47 21.28
#